data_AF-A0A2G2YNY4-F1
#
_entry.id   AF-A0A2G2YNY4-F1
#
_cell.length_a   1.000
_cell.length_b   1.000
_cell.length_c   1.000
_cell.angle_alpha   90.00
_cell.angle_beta   90.00
_cell.angle_gamma   90.00
#
_symmetry.space_group_name_H-M   'P 1'
#
loop_
_entity.id
_entity.type
_entity.pdbx_description
1 polymer ?
#
loop_
_entity_poly.entity_id
_entity_poly.type
_entity_poly.pdbx_seq_one_letter_code
_entity_poly.pdbx_strand_id
1 'polypeptide(L)'
;MVNLALMDKVLSVDKEKKRVTVQAGIRVQQLVDEIKEYGITLQNFASIREQQIGGIVQVGAHGTGARLPPIDEQVISMKLVTPAKGTIEISKEKDPELFYLARCGLGGLGVVAEVTLQCVERQELVEHTFLSNMKDIKKNHKKFLSENKHVKYLHIPYTDAVVVVTCNPVSKLRGPPKHKPIYTTEEALQHVRDLYQESLKKYRSQVAASGSPDEPEVDELSFTELRDKLLVMDPLNKEHVIKVNKAEAEYWRKSEGYRVGWSDEILGFDCGGHQWVSETCFPAGTLSKPSMKDLEYIEELMQLIEKESVPAPAPIEQRWTACSKSQMSPAYSSADDDIFSWVGIIMYLPTMDARQRKQITEEFFHYRHMTQAQLWDRYSAFEHWAKIEVPKDKEELAALQARLKKKFPVDAYNQARNELDPNHILSNNMLEKLFPSSEAQ
;
A
#
# COMPACT_ATOMS: atom_id res chain seq x y z
N MET A 1 -23.90 -10.95 -3.81
CA MET A 1 -22.54 -11.23 -3.26
C MET A 1 -22.34 -12.75 -3.22
N VAL A 2 -21.16 -13.24 -3.61
CA VAL A 2 -20.80 -14.66 -3.50
C VAL A 2 -19.94 -14.84 -2.26
N ASN A 3 -20.26 -15.83 -1.41
CA ASN A 3 -19.44 -16.13 -0.24
C ASN A 3 -18.21 -16.96 -0.68
N LEU A 4 -17.00 -16.46 -0.35
CA LEU A 4 -15.74 -17.11 -0.67
C LEU A 4 -15.15 -17.93 0.50
N ALA A 5 -15.88 -18.06 1.61
CA ALA A 5 -15.40 -18.76 2.81
C ALA A 5 -15.04 -20.24 2.58
N LEU A 6 -15.60 -20.88 1.54
CA LEU A 6 -15.25 -22.26 1.15
C LEU A 6 -14.20 -22.34 0.03
N MET A 7 -13.72 -21.19 -0.46
CA MET A 7 -12.72 -21.06 -1.52
C MET A 7 -11.36 -20.67 -0.94
N ASP A 8 -10.98 -21.25 0.19
CA ASP A 8 -9.83 -20.87 1.00
C ASP A 8 -8.71 -21.91 1.04
N LYS A 9 -8.69 -22.85 0.08
CA LYS A 9 -7.77 -23.99 0.08
C LYS A 9 -6.53 -23.76 -0.77
N VAL A 10 -5.38 -24.24 -0.28
CA VAL A 10 -4.24 -24.60 -1.13
C VAL A 10 -4.56 -25.91 -1.86
N LEU A 11 -4.57 -25.87 -3.19
CA LEU A 11 -4.91 -27.01 -4.04
C LEU A 11 -3.69 -27.85 -4.40
N SER A 12 -2.53 -27.21 -4.61
CA SER A 12 -1.27 -27.90 -4.89
C SER A 12 -0.07 -27.02 -4.62
N VAL A 13 1.05 -27.65 -4.25
CA VAL A 13 2.36 -27.00 -4.09
C VAL A 13 3.42 -27.80 -4.86
N ASP A 14 3.99 -27.19 -5.88
CA ASP A 14 5.15 -27.71 -6.62
C ASP A 14 6.42 -27.12 -5.99
N LYS A 15 7.13 -27.93 -5.18
CA LYS A 15 8.35 -27.50 -4.48
C LYS A 15 9.52 -27.25 -5.44
N GLU A 16 9.58 -27.99 -6.55
CA GLU A 16 10.68 -27.91 -7.51
C GLU A 16 10.57 -26.60 -8.31
N LYS A 17 9.37 -26.30 -8.84
CA LYS A 17 9.10 -25.07 -9.58
C LYS A 17 8.78 -23.88 -8.66
N LYS A 18 8.61 -24.13 -7.36
CA LYS A 18 8.19 -23.15 -6.34
C LYS A 18 6.90 -22.46 -6.75
N ARG A 19 5.86 -23.25 -7.05
CA ARG A 19 4.55 -22.74 -7.45
C ARG A 19 3.47 -23.26 -6.53
N VAL A 20 2.52 -22.40 -6.19
CA VAL A 20 1.34 -22.79 -5.41
C VAL A 20 0.09 -22.49 -6.22
N THR A 21 -0.82 -23.46 -6.29
CA THR A 21 -2.17 -23.26 -6.83
C THR A 21 -3.14 -23.17 -5.68
N VAL A 22 -3.92 -22.09 -5.62
CA VAL A 22 -4.89 -21.85 -4.55
C VAL A 22 -6.23 -21.42 -5.08
N GLN A 23 -7.27 -21.63 -4.29
CA GLN A 23 -8.56 -20.99 -4.49
C GLN A 23 -8.47 -19.51 -4.10
N ALA A 24 -9.12 -18.65 -4.88
CA ALA A 24 -8.94 -17.20 -4.80
C ALA A 24 -9.46 -16.56 -3.49
N GLY A 25 -10.30 -17.25 -2.74
CA GLY A 25 -10.85 -16.79 -1.46
C GLY A 25 -9.89 -16.94 -0.28
N ILE A 26 -8.78 -17.68 -0.42
CA ILE A 26 -7.77 -17.82 0.65
C ILE A 26 -7.21 -16.44 0.99
N ARG A 27 -7.05 -16.14 2.28
CA ARG A 27 -6.38 -14.91 2.72
C ARG A 27 -4.86 -15.04 2.58
N VAL A 28 -4.17 -13.91 2.44
CA VAL A 28 -2.70 -13.88 2.38
C VAL A 28 -2.09 -14.59 3.59
N GLN A 29 -2.57 -14.34 4.81
CA GLN A 29 -2.08 -15.00 6.02
C GLN A 29 -2.19 -16.52 5.93
N GLN A 30 -3.38 -17.02 5.57
CA GLN A 30 -3.63 -18.46 5.45
C GLN A 30 -2.71 -19.09 4.40
N LEU A 31 -2.54 -18.44 3.25
CA LEU A 31 -1.66 -18.92 2.20
C LEU A 31 -0.21 -19.04 2.69
N VAL A 32 0.35 -17.97 3.25
CA VAL A 32 1.76 -17.98 3.69
C VAL A 32 2.00 -18.96 4.84
N ASP A 33 1.00 -19.13 5.72
CA ASP A 33 1.05 -20.14 6.79
C ASP A 33 1.05 -21.57 6.27
N GLU A 34 0.28 -21.88 5.23
CA GLU A 34 0.23 -23.24 4.67
C GLU A 34 1.50 -23.58 3.87
N ILE A 35 1.99 -22.65 3.05
CA ILE A 35 3.13 -22.93 2.16
C ILE A 35 4.49 -22.89 2.88
N LYS A 36 4.55 -22.37 4.12
CA LYS A 36 5.81 -22.33 4.88
C LYS A 36 6.35 -23.72 5.20
N GLU A 37 5.48 -24.71 5.37
CA GLU A 37 5.82 -26.14 5.57
C GLU A 37 6.48 -26.77 4.33
N TYR A 38 6.34 -26.11 3.17
CA TYR A 38 6.96 -26.51 1.92
C TYR A 38 8.30 -25.82 1.67
N GLY A 39 8.77 -24.97 2.60
CA GLY A 39 10.02 -24.24 2.49
C GLY A 39 9.98 -23.10 1.47
N ILE A 40 8.78 -22.63 1.10
CA ILE A 40 8.58 -21.53 0.15
C ILE A 40 7.76 -20.39 0.77
N THR A 41 7.79 -19.23 0.13
CA THR A 41 7.01 -18.03 0.48
C THR A 41 6.72 -17.21 -0.77
N LEU A 42 5.78 -16.27 -0.71
CA LEU A 42 5.49 -15.36 -1.82
C LEU A 42 6.69 -14.42 -2.08
N GLN A 43 6.90 -14.01 -3.33
CA GLN A 43 8.04 -13.14 -3.68
C GLN A 43 7.89 -11.74 -3.08
N ASN A 44 6.65 -11.28 -3.05
CA ASN A 44 6.20 -10.01 -2.53
C ASN A 44 4.73 -10.18 -2.15
N PHE A 45 4.21 -9.40 -1.21
CA PHE A 45 2.77 -9.37 -0.91
C PHE A 45 2.38 -8.06 -0.21
N ALA A 46 1.11 -7.70 -0.33
CA ALA A 46 0.55 -6.55 0.38
C ALA A 46 0.64 -6.79 1.88
N SER A 47 0.95 -5.75 2.63
CA SER A 47 1.20 -5.89 4.06
C SER A 47 -0.03 -6.30 4.87
N ILE A 48 -1.24 -6.07 4.34
CA ILE A 48 -2.51 -6.44 4.98
C ILE A 48 -2.79 -7.92 4.75
N ARG A 49 -2.71 -8.72 5.80
CA ARG A 49 -2.75 -10.18 5.68
C ARG A 49 -4.16 -10.76 5.58
N GLU A 50 -5.18 -9.96 5.90
CA GLU A 50 -6.60 -10.32 5.86
C GLU A 50 -7.22 -10.25 4.45
N GLN A 51 -6.50 -9.71 3.47
CA GLN A 51 -7.01 -9.61 2.11
C GLN A 51 -6.98 -10.98 1.41
N GLN A 52 -8.00 -11.24 0.59
CA GLN A 52 -8.10 -12.46 -0.21
C GLN A 52 -7.18 -12.40 -1.43
N ILE A 53 -6.55 -13.52 -1.78
CA ILE A 53 -5.60 -13.62 -2.90
C ILE A 53 -6.21 -13.14 -4.22
N GLY A 54 -7.45 -13.53 -4.53
CA GLY A 54 -8.15 -13.09 -5.73
C GLY A 54 -8.29 -11.58 -5.79
N GLY A 55 -8.67 -10.95 -4.68
CA GLY A 55 -8.83 -9.50 -4.59
C GLY A 55 -7.51 -8.76 -4.81
N ILE A 56 -6.44 -9.16 -4.11
CA ILE A 56 -5.14 -8.48 -4.23
C ILE A 56 -4.51 -8.63 -5.62
N VAL A 57 -4.72 -9.77 -6.29
CA VAL A 57 -4.32 -9.95 -7.69
C VAL A 57 -5.08 -8.97 -8.58
N GLN A 58 -6.41 -8.92 -8.47
CA GLN A 58 -7.28 -8.14 -9.35
C GLN A 58 -7.07 -6.62 -9.26
N VAL A 59 -6.57 -6.11 -8.13
CA VAL A 59 -6.28 -4.67 -7.94
C VAL A 59 -4.81 -4.32 -8.16
N GLY A 60 -3.99 -5.25 -8.65
CA GLY A 60 -2.54 -5.01 -8.84
C GLY A 60 -1.86 -4.65 -7.52
N ALA A 61 -2.19 -5.36 -6.45
CA ALA A 61 -1.56 -5.14 -5.15
C ALA A 61 -0.05 -5.38 -5.23
N HIS A 62 0.68 -4.76 -4.31
CA HIS A 62 2.12 -4.89 -4.24
C HIS A 62 2.61 -4.87 -2.81
N GLY A 63 3.81 -5.43 -2.61
CA GLY A 63 4.60 -5.16 -1.41
C GLY A 63 5.69 -4.15 -1.72
N THR A 64 6.88 -4.38 -1.17
CA THR A 64 8.01 -3.44 -1.25
C THR A 64 9.23 -4.14 -1.81
N GLY A 65 9.95 -3.52 -2.74
CA GLY A 65 11.23 -4.00 -3.27
C GLY A 65 11.36 -3.68 -4.75
N ALA A 66 12.33 -2.85 -5.13
CA ALA A 66 12.52 -2.42 -6.52
C ALA A 66 12.96 -3.55 -7.48
N ARG A 67 13.38 -4.72 -6.94
CA ARG A 67 13.64 -5.96 -7.72
C ARG A 67 12.50 -6.97 -7.63
N LEU A 68 11.46 -6.67 -6.86
CA LEU A 68 10.38 -7.61 -6.58
C LEU A 68 9.14 -7.23 -7.39
N PRO A 69 8.56 -8.20 -8.11
CA PRO A 69 7.36 -7.95 -8.88
C PRO A 69 6.17 -7.58 -7.97
N PRO A 70 5.21 -6.78 -8.45
CA PRO A 70 3.89 -6.68 -7.83
C PRO A 70 3.16 -8.05 -7.91
N ILE A 71 2.05 -8.20 -7.21
CA ILE A 71 1.35 -9.49 -7.07
C ILE A 71 0.83 -10.00 -8.42
N ASP A 72 0.29 -9.11 -9.24
CA ASP A 72 -0.27 -9.49 -10.54
C ASP A 72 0.81 -10.07 -11.47
N GLU A 73 2.07 -9.67 -11.35
CA GLU A 73 3.18 -10.22 -12.14
C GLU A 73 3.69 -11.57 -11.60
N GLN A 74 3.33 -11.95 -10.36
CA GLN A 74 3.66 -13.26 -9.80
C GLN A 74 2.72 -14.38 -10.26
N VAL A 75 1.62 -14.05 -10.94
CA VAL A 75 0.65 -15.04 -11.43
C VAL A 75 1.21 -15.78 -12.64
N ILE A 76 1.19 -17.11 -12.56
CA ILE A 76 1.61 -18.05 -13.61
C ILE A 76 0.41 -18.51 -14.45
N SER A 77 -0.73 -18.78 -13.80
CA SER A 77 -1.99 -19.09 -14.46
C SER A 77 -3.16 -18.72 -13.55
N MET A 78 -4.35 -18.57 -14.13
CA MET A 78 -5.56 -18.34 -13.36
C MET A 78 -6.78 -18.98 -14.03
N LYS A 79 -7.77 -19.35 -13.21
CA LYS A 79 -9.10 -19.77 -13.66
C LYS A 79 -10.09 -18.66 -13.42
N LEU A 80 -10.80 -18.24 -14.45
CA LEU A 80 -11.86 -17.24 -14.39
C LEU A 80 -13.21 -17.92 -14.59
N VAL A 81 -14.16 -17.59 -13.72
CA VAL A 81 -15.58 -17.90 -13.93
C VAL A 81 -16.20 -16.72 -14.66
N THR A 82 -16.69 -17.01 -15.86
CA THR A 82 -17.27 -16.03 -16.78
C THR A 82 -18.70 -16.44 -17.13
N PRO A 83 -19.62 -15.48 -17.27
CA PRO A 83 -21.00 -15.76 -17.66
C PRO A 83 -21.14 -16.39 -19.05
N ALA A 84 -20.33 -15.95 -20.03
CA ALA A 84 -20.45 -16.41 -21.41
C ALA A 84 -19.73 -17.74 -21.68
N LYS A 85 -18.54 -17.94 -21.09
CA LYS A 85 -17.66 -19.08 -21.41
C LYS A 85 -17.57 -20.12 -20.29
N GLY A 86 -18.30 -19.94 -19.18
CA GLY A 86 -18.16 -20.79 -18.00
C GLY A 86 -16.81 -20.57 -17.31
N THR A 87 -16.19 -21.65 -16.81
CA THR A 87 -14.85 -21.57 -16.21
C THR A 87 -13.78 -21.76 -17.28
N ILE A 88 -12.98 -20.73 -17.52
CA ILE A 88 -11.84 -20.75 -18.44
C ILE A 88 -10.54 -20.71 -17.66
N GLU A 89 -9.49 -21.30 -18.21
CA GLU A 89 -8.14 -21.25 -17.67
C GLU A 89 -7.27 -20.49 -18.67
N ILE A 90 -6.51 -19.53 -18.15
CA ILE A 90 -5.65 -18.65 -18.92
C ILE A 90 -4.24 -18.61 -18.30
N SER A 91 -3.23 -18.57 -19.15
CA SER A 91 -1.81 -18.49 -18.79
C SER A 91 -1.02 -17.82 -19.93
N LYS A 92 0.28 -17.64 -19.73
CA LYS A 92 1.17 -17.17 -20.80
C LYS A 92 1.15 -18.09 -22.04
N GLU A 93 0.92 -19.39 -21.84
CA GLU A 93 0.85 -20.40 -22.89
C GLU A 93 -0.58 -20.62 -23.43
N LYS A 94 -1.60 -20.14 -22.72
CA LYS A 94 -3.01 -20.38 -23.01
C LYS A 94 -3.80 -19.07 -22.94
N ASP A 95 -4.12 -18.53 -24.11
CA ASP A 95 -4.76 -17.22 -24.26
C ASP A 95 -3.95 -16.07 -23.59
N PRO A 96 -2.73 -15.80 -24.09
CA PRO A 96 -1.83 -14.82 -23.47
C PRO A 96 -2.40 -13.41 -23.45
N GLU A 97 -3.16 -13.02 -24.48
CA GLU A 97 -3.75 -11.68 -24.56
C GLU A 97 -4.73 -11.45 -23.42
N LEU A 98 -5.68 -12.39 -23.22
CA LEU A 98 -6.61 -12.31 -22.10
C LEU A 98 -5.90 -12.47 -20.75
N PHE A 99 -4.88 -13.32 -20.67
CA PHE A 99 -4.09 -13.50 -19.45
C PHE A 99 -3.48 -12.18 -18.96
N TYR A 100 -2.73 -11.48 -19.82
CA TYR A 100 -2.08 -10.22 -19.44
C TYR A 100 -3.08 -9.10 -19.13
N LEU A 101 -4.29 -9.16 -19.68
CA LEU A 101 -5.36 -8.22 -19.37
C LEU A 101 -6.04 -8.55 -18.03
N ALA A 102 -6.33 -9.82 -17.76
CA ALA A 102 -7.14 -10.27 -16.63
C ALA A 102 -6.40 -10.43 -15.29
N ARG A 103 -5.07 -10.57 -15.29
CA ARG A 103 -4.27 -10.62 -14.04
C ARG A 103 -4.53 -9.42 -13.14
N CYS A 104 -4.77 -8.25 -13.72
CA CYS A 104 -5.17 -7.02 -13.02
C CYS A 104 -6.53 -6.52 -13.55
N GLY A 105 -7.53 -7.41 -13.58
CA GLY A 105 -8.81 -7.17 -14.26
C GLY A 105 -9.91 -6.53 -13.41
N LEU A 106 -9.67 -6.17 -12.14
CA LEU A 106 -10.65 -5.58 -11.22
C LEU A 106 -11.93 -6.41 -11.01
N GLY A 107 -11.87 -7.71 -11.32
CA GLY A 107 -13.01 -8.64 -11.30
C GLY A 107 -13.99 -8.47 -12.49
N GLY A 108 -13.80 -7.45 -13.33
CA GLY A 108 -14.73 -7.15 -14.43
C GLY A 108 -14.62 -8.09 -15.63
N LEU A 109 -13.52 -8.85 -15.76
CA LEU A 109 -13.34 -9.85 -16.83
C LEU A 109 -13.73 -11.28 -16.40
N GLY A 110 -14.18 -11.44 -15.16
CA GLY A 110 -14.48 -12.75 -14.58
C GLY A 110 -14.13 -12.80 -13.09
N VAL A 111 -14.83 -13.66 -12.36
CA VAL A 111 -14.47 -13.96 -10.97
C VAL A 111 -13.30 -14.94 -10.97
N VAL A 112 -12.19 -14.56 -10.35
CA VAL A 112 -11.05 -15.48 -10.17
C VAL A 112 -11.48 -16.60 -9.24
N ALA A 113 -11.45 -17.85 -9.73
CA ALA A 113 -11.74 -19.02 -8.91
C ALA A 113 -10.48 -19.64 -8.33
N GLU A 114 -9.44 -19.76 -9.14
CA GLU A 114 -8.14 -20.32 -8.75
C GLU A 114 -7.01 -19.50 -9.36
N VAL A 115 -5.88 -19.46 -8.67
CA VAL A 115 -4.66 -18.80 -9.17
C VAL A 115 -3.43 -19.64 -8.83
N THR A 116 -2.52 -19.75 -9.79
CA THR A 116 -1.18 -20.30 -9.58
C THR A 116 -0.19 -19.16 -9.44
N LEU A 117 0.49 -19.09 -8.29
CA LEU A 117 1.47 -18.04 -7.97
C LEU A 117 2.89 -18.60 -7.97
N GLN A 118 3.83 -17.85 -8.54
CA GLN A 118 5.25 -18.10 -8.41
C GLN A 118 5.73 -17.66 -7.03
N CYS A 119 6.37 -18.58 -6.31
CA CYS A 119 6.96 -18.39 -5.00
C CYS A 119 8.50 -18.35 -5.08
N VAL A 120 9.13 -18.04 -3.95
CA VAL A 120 10.57 -18.12 -3.71
C VAL A 120 10.87 -19.03 -2.52
N GLU A 121 12.14 -19.36 -2.32
CA GLU A 121 12.56 -20.04 -1.09
C GLU A 121 12.21 -19.20 0.13
N ARG A 122 11.73 -19.85 1.17
CA ARG A 122 11.48 -19.22 2.45
C ARG A 122 12.82 -18.72 3.02
N GLN A 123 12.82 -17.49 3.51
CA GLN A 123 14.02 -16.80 3.95
C GLN A 123 13.71 -15.99 5.21
N GLU A 124 14.67 -15.92 6.12
CA GLU A 124 14.65 -14.96 7.21
C GLU A 124 15.13 -13.60 6.71
N LEU A 125 14.43 -12.55 7.12
CA LEU A 125 14.80 -11.17 6.86
C LEU A 125 15.29 -10.52 8.15
N VAL A 126 16.28 -9.64 8.00
CA VAL A 126 16.66 -8.63 8.98
C VAL A 126 16.02 -7.32 8.53
N GLU A 127 15.07 -6.83 9.30
CA GLU A 127 14.58 -5.46 9.22
C GLU A 127 15.53 -4.54 9.99
N HIS A 128 15.88 -3.40 9.40
CA HIS A 128 16.57 -2.30 10.06
C HIS A 128 15.75 -1.03 9.86
N THR A 129 15.30 -0.47 10.98
CA THR A 129 14.53 0.77 11.02
C THR A 129 15.36 1.85 11.69
N PHE A 130 15.54 2.97 11.02
CA PHE A 130 16.36 4.09 11.49
C PHE A 130 15.84 5.42 10.95
N LEU A 131 16.22 6.52 11.60
CA LEU A 131 15.88 7.86 11.16
C LEU A 131 16.93 8.42 10.19
N SER A 132 16.49 9.09 9.14
CA SER A 132 17.31 9.83 8.19
C SER A 132 16.66 11.17 7.86
N ASN A 133 17.20 11.87 6.86
CA ASN A 133 16.63 13.10 6.30
C ASN A 133 16.70 13.08 4.77
N MET A 134 15.99 13.98 4.11
CA MET A 134 15.92 14.02 2.64
C MET A 134 17.27 14.21 1.95
N LYS A 135 18.20 14.96 2.55
CA LYS A 135 19.55 15.17 1.98
C LYS A 135 20.33 13.86 1.94
N ASP A 136 20.32 13.11 3.03
CA ASP A 136 21.01 11.82 3.13
C ASP A 136 20.32 10.74 2.32
N ILE A 137 18.98 10.76 2.25
CA ILE A 137 18.23 9.86 1.37
C ILE A 137 18.61 10.12 -0.08
N LYS A 138 18.57 11.35 -0.58
CA LYS A 138 18.98 11.67 -1.96
C LYS A 138 20.37 11.16 -2.31
N LYS A 139 21.33 11.34 -1.39
CA LYS A 139 22.71 10.87 -1.57
C LYS A 139 22.79 9.34 -1.66
N ASN A 140 21.98 8.63 -0.87
CA ASN A 140 22.07 7.17 -0.73
C ASN A 140 20.97 6.41 -1.48
N HIS A 141 20.04 7.08 -2.16
CA HIS A 141 18.82 6.47 -2.66
C HIS A 141 19.08 5.31 -3.62
N LYS A 142 19.93 5.53 -4.63
CA LYS A 142 20.36 4.48 -5.56
C LYS A 142 20.99 3.29 -4.82
N LYS A 143 21.81 3.54 -3.81
CA LYS A 143 22.42 2.50 -2.97
C LYS A 143 21.32 1.73 -2.23
N PHE A 144 20.37 2.43 -1.61
CA PHE A 144 19.28 1.79 -0.88
C PHE A 144 18.38 0.93 -1.78
N LEU A 145 18.03 1.39 -2.97
CA LEU A 145 17.30 0.60 -3.97
C LEU A 145 18.08 -0.63 -4.42
N SER A 146 19.40 -0.49 -4.60
CA SER A 146 20.25 -1.55 -5.18
C SER A 146 20.67 -2.60 -4.16
N GLU A 147 21.05 -2.19 -2.95
CA GLU A 147 21.61 -3.09 -1.94
C GLU A 147 20.54 -3.76 -1.10
N ASN A 148 19.38 -3.13 -0.91
CA ASN A 148 18.32 -3.70 -0.09
C ASN A 148 17.32 -4.52 -0.91
N LYS A 149 16.88 -5.65 -0.38
CA LYS A 149 15.77 -6.42 -0.99
C LYS A 149 14.46 -5.64 -0.89
N HIS A 150 14.23 -4.99 0.25
CA HIS A 150 13.09 -4.13 0.51
C HIS A 150 13.58 -2.79 1.07
N VAL A 151 12.98 -1.68 0.62
CA VAL A 151 13.19 -0.34 1.18
C VAL A 151 11.89 0.45 1.18
N LYS A 152 11.54 1.02 2.33
CA LYS A 152 10.37 1.90 2.54
C LYS A 152 10.85 3.19 3.21
N TYR A 153 10.32 4.32 2.76
CA TYR A 153 10.46 5.60 3.45
C TYR A 153 9.12 6.03 4.04
N LEU A 154 9.14 6.59 5.24
CA LEU A 154 8.01 7.23 5.89
C LEU A 154 8.41 8.68 6.14
N HIS A 155 7.97 9.58 5.28
CA HIS A 155 8.31 11.01 5.37
C HIS A 155 7.34 11.69 6.33
N ILE A 156 7.84 12.23 7.44
CA ILE A 156 6.99 12.82 8.48
C ILE A 156 6.71 14.29 8.12
N PRO A 157 5.45 14.68 7.80
CA PRO A 157 5.12 16.05 7.41
C PRO A 157 5.54 17.08 8.45
N TYR A 158 5.98 18.26 7.99
CA TYR A 158 6.42 19.39 8.84
C TYR A 158 7.70 19.14 9.66
N THR A 159 8.50 18.15 9.26
CA THR A 159 9.81 17.84 9.83
C THR A 159 10.80 17.51 8.71
N ASP A 160 12.09 17.48 9.02
CA ASP A 160 13.13 16.95 8.12
C ASP A 160 13.32 15.42 8.25
N ALA A 161 12.54 14.80 9.14
CA ALA A 161 12.67 13.42 9.54
C ALA A 161 12.01 12.47 8.53
N VAL A 162 12.77 11.44 8.16
CA VAL A 162 12.29 10.34 7.33
C VAL A 162 12.68 9.03 8.00
N VAL A 163 11.68 8.23 8.38
CA VAL A 163 11.95 6.88 8.88
C VAL A 163 12.25 5.99 7.69
N VAL A 164 13.42 5.36 7.71
CA VAL A 164 13.88 4.44 6.68
C VAL A 164 13.79 3.02 7.23
N VAL A 165 13.03 2.18 6.53
CA VAL A 165 12.92 0.75 6.84
C VAL A 165 13.57 -0.02 5.70
N THR A 166 14.58 -0.82 5.99
CA THR A 166 15.22 -1.72 5.03
C THR A 166 15.07 -3.15 5.49
N CYS A 167 14.88 -4.08 4.55
CA CYS A 167 14.84 -5.50 4.89
C CYS A 167 15.72 -6.31 3.93
N ASN A 168 16.55 -7.19 4.49
CA ASN A 168 17.49 -8.02 3.74
C ASN A 168 17.53 -9.46 4.26
N PRO A 169 17.82 -10.45 3.41
CA PRO A 169 18.04 -11.82 3.87
C PRO A 169 19.15 -11.88 4.93
N VAL A 170 18.93 -12.66 5.98
CA VAL A 170 19.97 -12.91 7.00
C VAL A 170 21.21 -13.51 6.33
N SER A 171 22.38 -12.92 6.60
CA SER A 171 23.64 -13.44 6.08
C SER A 171 23.96 -14.80 6.71
N LYS A 172 24.08 -15.85 5.90
CA LYS A 172 24.52 -17.18 6.37
C LYS A 172 25.93 -17.15 7.01
N LEU A 173 26.77 -16.19 6.62
CA LEU A 173 28.16 -16.07 7.11
C LEU A 173 28.27 -15.18 8.35
N ARG A 174 27.54 -14.05 8.37
CA ARG A 174 27.69 -13.02 9.43
C ARG A 174 26.61 -13.12 10.51
N GLY A 175 25.52 -13.84 10.26
CA GLY A 175 24.35 -13.84 11.12
C GLY A 175 23.65 -12.47 11.16
N PRO A 176 22.70 -12.27 12.10
CA PRO A 176 22.07 -10.97 12.29
C PRO A 176 23.04 -9.96 12.94
N PRO A 177 22.88 -8.67 12.64
CA PRO A 177 23.70 -7.63 13.24
C PRO A 177 23.50 -7.59 14.75
N LYS A 178 24.59 -7.42 15.50
CA LYS A 178 24.53 -7.13 16.94
C LYS A 178 24.28 -5.64 17.12
N HIS A 179 23.12 -5.28 17.66
CA HIS A 179 22.76 -3.91 17.98
C HIS A 179 22.38 -3.80 19.46
N LYS A 180 22.91 -2.79 20.13
CA LYS A 180 22.45 -2.39 21.47
C LYS A 180 21.78 -1.04 21.32
N PRO A 181 20.48 -0.91 21.63
CA PRO A 181 19.79 0.38 21.58
C PRO A 181 20.55 1.42 22.40
N ILE A 182 20.68 2.63 21.85
CA ILE A 182 21.31 3.77 22.54
C ILE A 182 20.39 4.28 23.65
N TYR A 183 19.08 4.21 23.41
CA TYR A 183 18.03 4.67 24.31
C TYR A 183 17.15 3.51 24.76
N THR A 184 16.57 3.65 25.93
CA THR A 184 15.50 2.78 26.44
C THR A 184 14.16 3.11 25.78
N THR A 185 13.21 2.18 25.85
CA THR A 185 11.84 2.40 25.37
C THR A 185 11.18 3.60 26.06
N GLU A 186 11.42 3.78 27.36
CA GLU A 186 10.90 4.92 28.13
C GLU A 186 11.44 6.26 27.62
N GLU A 187 12.76 6.34 27.35
CA GLU A 187 13.37 7.55 26.79
C GLU A 187 12.85 7.89 25.39
N ALA A 188 12.51 6.86 24.59
CA ALA A 188 11.89 7.03 23.28
C ALA A 188 10.47 7.60 23.38
N LEU A 189 9.66 7.11 24.34
CA LEU A 189 8.26 7.52 24.53
C LEU A 189 8.09 8.89 25.18
N GLN A 190 9.11 9.39 25.90
CA GLN A 190 9.01 10.59 26.75
C GLN A 190 8.36 11.79 26.05
N HIS A 191 8.80 12.18 24.85
CA HIS A 191 8.27 13.36 24.17
C HIS A 191 6.78 13.24 23.82
N VAL A 192 6.35 12.04 23.42
CA VAL A 192 4.95 11.78 23.06
C VAL A 192 4.08 11.77 24.31
N ARG A 193 4.58 11.19 25.42
CA ARG A 193 3.91 11.24 26.73
C ARG A 193 3.80 12.66 27.27
N ASP A 194 4.86 13.45 27.21
CA ASP A 194 4.87 14.85 27.65
C ASP A 194 3.82 15.67 26.87
N LEU A 195 3.79 15.49 25.54
CA LEU A 195 2.80 16.15 24.68
C LEU A 195 1.38 15.70 25.01
N TYR A 196 1.17 14.42 25.30
CA TYR A 196 -0.14 13.89 25.71
C TYR A 196 -0.60 14.52 27.03
N GLN A 197 0.28 14.59 28.04
CA GLN A 197 -0.02 15.23 29.32
C GLN A 197 -0.29 16.74 29.19
N GLU A 198 0.45 17.46 28.34
CA GLU A 198 0.17 18.87 28.02
C GLU A 198 -1.20 19.01 27.35
N SER A 199 -1.49 18.16 26.37
CA SER A 199 -2.74 18.20 25.59
C SER A 199 -3.96 17.89 26.45
N LEU A 200 -3.86 16.96 27.40
CA LEU A 200 -4.92 16.70 28.40
C LEU A 200 -5.29 17.96 29.20
N LYS A 201 -4.33 18.82 29.52
CA LYS A 201 -4.59 20.10 30.22
C LYS A 201 -5.28 21.11 29.30
N LYS A 202 -4.88 21.16 28.02
CA LYS A 202 -5.45 22.07 27.01
C LYS A 202 -6.90 21.71 26.64
N TYR A 203 -7.17 20.43 26.42
CA TYR A 203 -8.48 19.91 25.96
C TYR A 203 -9.34 19.38 27.13
N ARG A 204 -9.07 19.82 28.36
CA ARG A 204 -9.66 19.30 29.61
C ARG A 204 -11.19 19.27 29.61
N SER A 205 -11.85 20.20 28.91
CA SER A 205 -13.32 20.24 28.77
C SER A 205 -13.89 19.18 27.81
N GLN A 206 -13.08 18.68 26.87
CA GLN A 206 -13.47 17.64 25.90
C GLN A 206 -13.18 16.23 26.45
N VAL A 207 -12.07 16.05 27.18
CA VAL A 207 -11.67 14.75 27.75
C VAL A 207 -12.52 14.35 28.97
N ALA A 208 -12.96 15.31 29.78
CA ALA A 208 -13.84 15.04 30.92
C ALA A 208 -15.22 14.47 30.54
N ALA A 209 -15.63 14.58 29.27
CA ALA A 209 -16.89 14.04 28.76
C ALA A 209 -16.77 12.58 28.26
N SER A 210 -15.55 12.04 28.11
CA SER A 210 -15.31 10.71 27.51
C SER A 210 -14.66 9.69 28.45
N GLY A 211 -14.20 10.10 29.64
CA GLY A 211 -13.42 9.23 30.52
C GLY A 211 -14.23 8.08 31.13
N SER A 212 -13.84 6.85 30.82
CA SER A 212 -14.26 5.66 31.57
C SER A 212 -13.28 5.44 32.74
N PRO A 213 -13.72 4.90 33.89
CA PRO A 213 -12.85 4.62 35.04
C PRO A 213 -11.78 3.54 34.78
N ASP A 214 -11.81 2.86 33.63
CA ASP A 214 -10.90 1.76 33.25
C ASP A 214 -9.88 2.17 32.16
N GLU A 215 -9.63 3.47 31.93
CA GLU A 215 -8.59 3.87 30.97
C GLU A 215 -7.17 3.61 31.54
N PRO A 216 -6.29 2.95 30.77
CA PRO A 216 -4.93 2.64 31.20
C PRO A 216 -4.13 3.91 31.53
N GLU A 217 -3.21 3.81 32.49
CA GLU A 217 -2.34 4.92 32.85
C GLU A 217 -1.45 5.31 31.65
N VAL A 218 -1.08 6.59 31.56
CA VAL A 218 -0.28 7.13 30.44
C VAL A 218 1.02 6.36 30.22
N ASP A 219 1.60 5.83 31.30
CA ASP A 219 2.85 5.10 31.28
C ASP A 219 2.71 3.68 30.71
N GLU A 220 1.50 3.13 30.66
CA GLU A 220 1.21 1.80 30.08
C GLU A 220 0.94 1.86 28.56
N LEU A 221 0.72 3.06 28.02
CA LEU A 221 0.39 3.25 26.61
C LEU A 221 1.62 3.10 25.71
N SER A 222 1.47 2.32 24.63
CA SER A 222 2.43 2.24 23.55
C SER A 222 2.52 3.55 22.74
N PHE A 223 3.57 3.69 21.91
CA PHE A 223 3.72 4.82 21.01
C PHE A 223 2.47 5.02 20.11
N THR A 224 1.99 3.93 19.51
CA THR A 224 0.83 3.98 18.61
C THR A 224 -0.43 4.44 19.34
N GLU A 225 -0.68 3.94 20.55
CA GLU A 225 -1.85 4.33 21.34
C GLU A 225 -1.78 5.79 21.80
N LEU A 226 -0.60 6.25 22.24
CA LEU A 226 -0.38 7.66 22.59
C LEU A 226 -0.61 8.58 21.39
N ARG A 227 -0.08 8.20 20.22
CA ARG A 227 -0.22 8.94 18.98
C ARG A 227 -1.68 9.00 18.53
N ASP A 228 -2.40 7.88 18.58
CA ASP A 228 -3.81 7.84 18.23
C ASP A 228 -4.63 8.71 19.19
N LYS A 229 -4.42 8.60 20.50
CA LYS A 229 -5.10 9.45 21.50
C LYS A 229 -4.81 10.93 21.30
N LEU A 230 -3.57 11.30 20.92
CA LEU A 230 -3.22 12.68 20.57
C LEU A 230 -3.98 13.17 19.33
N LEU A 231 -4.07 12.36 18.28
CA LEU A 231 -4.75 12.72 17.04
C LEU A 231 -6.28 12.83 17.23
N VAL A 232 -6.89 12.04 18.11
CA VAL A 232 -8.33 12.16 18.43
C VAL A 232 -8.70 13.56 18.95
N MET A 233 -7.82 14.21 19.72
CA MET A 233 -8.14 15.45 20.41
C MET A 233 -8.48 16.60 19.46
N ASP A 234 -7.70 16.77 18.39
CA ASP A 234 -7.92 17.84 17.41
C ASP A 234 -7.31 17.47 16.03
N PRO A 235 -7.89 16.49 15.31
CA PRO A 235 -7.28 15.85 14.14
C PRO A 235 -7.12 16.76 12.92
N LEU A 236 -7.80 17.91 12.89
CA LEU A 236 -7.77 18.87 11.79
C LEU A 236 -7.07 20.18 12.16
N ASN A 237 -6.59 20.30 13.40
CA ASN A 237 -5.80 21.45 13.83
C ASN A 237 -4.35 21.25 13.42
N LYS A 238 -3.91 22.02 12.42
CA LYS A 238 -2.58 21.96 11.86
C LYS A 238 -1.49 22.13 12.92
N GLU A 239 -1.59 23.13 13.80
CA GLU A 239 -0.58 23.39 14.82
C GLU A 239 -0.46 22.23 15.80
N HIS A 240 -1.59 21.60 16.15
CA HIS A 240 -1.62 20.38 16.95
C HIS A 240 -0.97 19.20 16.23
N VAL A 241 -1.35 18.96 14.97
CA VAL A 241 -0.77 17.90 14.13
C VAL A 241 0.75 18.08 13.97
N ILE A 242 1.24 19.30 13.76
CA ILE A 242 2.68 19.60 13.69
C ILE A 242 3.38 19.21 14.99
N LYS A 243 2.78 19.48 16.16
CA LYS A 243 3.35 19.05 17.45
C LYS A 243 3.42 17.52 17.56
N VAL A 244 2.36 16.82 17.14
CA VAL A 244 2.32 15.35 17.14
C VAL A 244 3.40 14.78 16.22
N ASN A 245 3.52 15.27 14.99
CA ASN A 245 4.53 14.84 14.02
C ASN A 245 5.96 15.08 14.53
N LYS A 246 6.21 16.20 15.21
CA LYS A 246 7.51 16.47 15.85
C LYS A 246 7.81 15.49 16.98
N ALA A 247 6.83 15.18 17.83
CA ALA A 247 6.99 14.18 18.88
C ALA A 247 7.23 12.77 18.30
N GLU A 248 6.57 12.42 17.19
CA GLU A 248 6.83 11.20 16.43
C GLU A 248 8.26 11.16 15.87
N ALA A 249 8.76 12.26 15.29
CA ALA A 249 10.13 12.33 14.80
C ALA A 249 11.16 12.13 15.94
N GLU A 250 10.92 12.69 17.13
CA GLU A 250 11.76 12.44 18.30
C GLU A 250 11.70 10.98 18.78
N TYR A 251 10.53 10.36 18.75
CA TYR A 251 10.37 8.93 19.07
C TYR A 251 11.22 8.08 18.12
N TRP A 252 11.11 8.30 16.81
CA TRP A 252 11.87 7.53 15.83
C TRP A 252 13.37 7.78 15.89
N ARG A 253 13.81 8.99 16.28
CA ARG A 253 15.23 9.28 16.53
C ARG A 253 15.84 8.38 17.60
N LYS A 254 15.03 7.97 18.58
CA LYS A 254 15.45 7.14 19.71
C LYS A 254 15.10 5.65 19.55
N SER A 255 14.38 5.30 18.49
CA SER A 255 13.83 3.95 18.26
C SER A 255 14.52 3.20 17.11
N GLU A 256 15.77 3.53 16.79
CA GLU A 256 16.55 2.72 15.85
C GLU A 256 16.63 1.27 16.35
N GLY A 257 16.40 0.32 15.46
CA GLY A 257 16.37 -1.07 15.85
C GLY A 257 16.44 -2.05 14.70
N TYR A 258 16.66 -3.31 15.09
CA TYR A 258 16.69 -4.44 14.18
C TYR A 258 15.69 -5.49 14.63
N ARG A 259 15.01 -6.11 13.66
CA ARG A 259 14.14 -7.26 13.89
C ARG A 259 14.55 -8.38 12.94
N VAL A 260 14.54 -9.62 13.42
CA VAL A 260 14.84 -10.80 12.61
C VAL A 260 13.65 -11.73 12.71
N GLY A 261 13.21 -12.22 11.56
CA GLY A 261 12.10 -13.15 11.49
C GLY A 261 11.91 -13.65 10.06
N TRP A 262 10.93 -14.52 9.86
CA TRP A 262 10.62 -14.99 8.52
C TRP A 262 10.05 -13.86 7.66
N SER A 263 10.23 -13.95 6.34
CA SER A 263 9.78 -12.88 5.44
C SER A 263 8.29 -12.56 5.56
N ASP A 264 7.46 -13.57 5.79
CA ASP A 264 6.03 -13.43 6.07
C ASP A 264 5.76 -12.66 7.36
N GLU A 265 6.55 -12.89 8.41
CA GLU A 265 6.46 -12.22 9.71
C GLU A 265 6.93 -10.76 9.65
N ILE A 266 8.02 -10.49 8.93
CA ILE A 266 8.64 -9.16 8.85
C ILE A 266 7.84 -8.21 7.95
N LEU A 267 7.34 -8.68 6.80
CA LEU A 267 6.75 -7.79 5.79
C LEU A 267 5.26 -7.50 6.01
N GLY A 268 4.56 -8.35 6.76
CA GLY A 268 3.15 -8.15 7.03
C GLY A 268 2.91 -7.43 8.35
N PHE A 269 1.92 -6.53 8.37
CA PHE A 269 1.51 -5.80 9.57
C PHE A 269 -0.01 -5.65 9.60
N ASP A 270 -0.57 -5.53 10.80
CA ASP A 270 -1.98 -5.17 10.95
C ASP A 270 -2.14 -3.69 10.70
N CYS A 271 -2.98 -3.33 9.72
CA CYS A 271 -3.46 -1.96 9.61
C CYS A 271 -4.16 -1.64 10.93
N GLY A 272 -3.69 -0.61 11.63
CA GLY A 272 -4.30 -0.13 12.87
C GLY A 272 -5.71 0.43 12.64
N GLY A 273 -6.02 1.56 13.27
CA GLY A 273 -7.33 2.21 13.14
C GLY A 273 -7.75 2.51 11.68
N HIS A 274 -9.04 2.82 11.51
CA HIS A 274 -9.59 3.23 10.22
C HIS A 274 -8.84 4.45 9.66
N GLN A 275 -8.56 4.42 8.36
CA GLN A 275 -7.82 5.48 7.68
C GLN A 275 -8.29 5.64 6.23
N TRP A 276 -8.27 6.87 5.75
CA TRP A 276 -8.31 7.16 4.32
C TRP A 276 -6.90 7.11 3.75
N VAL A 277 -6.76 6.47 2.59
CA VAL A 277 -5.48 6.33 1.90
C VAL A 277 -5.69 6.59 0.43
N SER A 278 -4.86 7.45 -0.15
CA SER A 278 -4.71 7.58 -1.60
C SER A 278 -3.28 7.17 -1.93
N GLU A 279 -3.10 6.23 -2.84
CA GLU A 279 -1.78 5.74 -3.25
C GLU A 279 -1.59 5.91 -4.76
N THR A 280 -0.46 6.48 -5.14
CA THR A 280 -0.13 6.79 -6.54
C THR A 280 1.12 6.07 -6.96
N CYS A 281 1.12 5.56 -8.19
CA CYS A 281 2.19 4.82 -8.84
C CYS A 281 2.75 5.60 -10.01
N PHE A 282 4.07 5.71 -10.12
CA PHE A 282 4.71 6.33 -11.27
C PHE A 282 6.10 5.75 -11.55
N PRO A 283 6.60 5.82 -12.80
CA PRO A 283 7.90 5.26 -13.16
C PRO A 283 9.05 6.04 -12.51
N ALA A 284 10.00 5.31 -11.93
CA ALA A 284 11.17 5.83 -11.23
C ALA A 284 12.50 5.55 -11.98
N GLY A 285 12.42 5.29 -13.29
CA GLY A 285 13.56 4.90 -14.12
C GLY A 285 13.91 3.43 -13.90
N THR A 286 15.20 3.11 -13.86
CA THR A 286 15.70 1.74 -13.67
C THR A 286 16.59 1.65 -12.44
N LEU A 287 16.87 0.45 -11.93
CA LEU A 287 17.81 0.29 -10.81
C LEU A 287 19.22 0.80 -11.13
N SER A 288 19.68 0.60 -12.37
CA SER A 288 21.01 1.03 -12.80
C SER A 288 21.09 2.55 -12.95
N LYS A 289 19.98 3.20 -13.32
CA LYS A 289 19.85 4.65 -13.48
C LYS A 289 18.48 5.14 -12.95
N PRO A 290 18.33 5.27 -11.62
CA PRO A 290 17.09 5.81 -11.04
C PRO A 290 16.89 7.25 -11.52
N SER A 291 15.66 7.61 -11.85
CA SER A 291 15.36 8.93 -12.41
C SER A 291 15.42 10.04 -11.36
N MET A 292 15.38 9.69 -10.07
CA MET A 292 15.26 10.58 -8.92
C MET A 292 13.93 11.35 -8.84
N LYS A 293 13.03 11.17 -9.81
CA LYS A 293 11.69 11.77 -9.84
C LYS A 293 10.82 11.35 -8.67
N ASP A 294 11.10 10.18 -8.11
CA ASP A 294 10.45 9.66 -6.90
C ASP A 294 10.77 10.48 -5.66
N LEU A 295 12.00 10.96 -5.49
CA LEU A 295 12.33 11.88 -4.40
C LEU A 295 11.91 13.33 -4.70
N GLU A 296 12.00 13.76 -5.96
CA GLU A 296 11.49 15.08 -6.38
C GLU A 296 9.98 15.19 -6.10
N TYR A 297 9.20 14.14 -6.41
CA TYR A 297 7.77 14.08 -6.10
C TYR A 297 7.49 14.31 -4.61
N ILE A 298 8.26 13.67 -3.73
CA ILE A 298 8.09 13.82 -2.28
C ILE A 298 8.40 15.24 -1.83
N GLU A 299 9.48 15.85 -2.34
CA GLU A 299 9.81 17.23 -1.97
C GLU A 299 8.71 18.21 -2.38
N GLU A 300 8.19 18.08 -3.60
CA GLU A 300 7.09 18.91 -4.07
C GLU A 300 5.79 18.64 -3.29
N LEU A 301 5.53 17.38 -2.92
CA LEU A 301 4.39 17.03 -2.07
C LEU A 301 4.52 17.65 -0.67
N MET A 302 5.70 17.62 -0.06
CA MET A 302 5.94 18.22 1.25
C MET A 302 5.81 19.74 1.21
N GLN A 303 6.33 20.39 0.15
CA GLN A 303 6.12 21.81 -0.10
C GLN A 303 4.64 22.15 -0.28
N LEU A 304 3.89 21.30 -0.97
CA LEU A 304 2.45 21.47 -1.17
C LEU A 304 1.69 21.38 0.16
N ILE A 305 2.01 20.39 1.00
CA ILE A 305 1.42 20.24 2.35
C ILE A 305 1.67 21.49 3.20
N GLU A 306 2.88 22.06 3.14
CA GLU A 306 3.22 23.27 3.87
C GLU A 306 2.48 24.49 3.35
N LYS A 307 2.51 24.70 2.03
CA LYS A 307 1.90 25.83 1.35
C LYS A 307 0.38 25.88 1.56
N GLU A 308 -0.29 24.75 1.38
CA GLU A 308 -1.75 24.64 1.50
C GLU A 308 -2.20 24.37 2.94
N SER A 309 -1.27 24.30 3.89
CA SER A 309 -1.57 24.16 5.32
C SER A 309 -2.38 22.90 5.67
N VAL A 310 -2.14 21.80 4.96
CA VAL A 310 -2.84 20.53 5.15
C VAL A 310 -2.50 19.93 6.52
N PRO A 311 -3.48 19.60 7.39
CA PRO A 311 -3.22 18.97 8.68
C PRO A 311 -2.87 17.47 8.52
N ALA A 312 -1.79 17.16 7.79
CA ALA A 312 -1.35 15.81 7.42
C ALA A 312 -0.75 15.07 8.63
N PRO A 313 -1.50 14.16 9.27
CA PRO A 313 -1.09 13.58 10.54
C PRO A 313 -0.28 12.30 10.38
N ALA A 314 -0.29 11.69 9.19
CA ALA A 314 0.37 10.44 8.91
C ALA A 314 1.68 10.68 8.13
N PRO A 315 2.72 9.87 8.38
CA PRO A 315 3.86 9.81 7.48
C PRO A 315 3.41 9.48 6.06
N ILE A 316 3.99 10.16 5.07
CA ILE A 316 3.81 9.81 3.66
C ILE A 316 4.61 8.54 3.39
N GLU A 317 3.93 7.47 3.01
CA GLU A 317 4.59 6.21 2.71
C GLU A 317 5.13 6.22 1.29
N GLN A 318 6.39 5.82 1.12
CA GLN A 318 7.00 5.62 -0.18
C GLN A 318 7.63 4.23 -0.29
N ARG A 319 7.25 3.50 -1.33
CA ARG A 319 7.69 2.13 -1.63
C ARG A 319 8.05 2.01 -3.11
N TRP A 320 8.69 0.90 -3.48
CA TRP A 320 9.04 0.60 -4.87
C TRP A 320 8.70 -0.83 -5.24
N THR A 321 8.46 -1.07 -6.51
CA THR A 321 8.35 -2.41 -7.12
C THR A 321 9.12 -2.46 -8.42
N ALA A 322 9.40 -3.67 -8.91
CA ALA A 322 9.68 -3.87 -10.32
C ALA A 322 8.41 -3.60 -11.17
N CYS A 323 8.57 -3.59 -12.49
CA CYS A 323 7.45 -3.48 -13.42
C CYS A 323 6.52 -4.71 -13.41
N SER A 324 5.36 -4.53 -14.03
CA SER A 324 4.40 -5.58 -14.39
C SER A 324 4.21 -5.62 -15.91
N LYS A 325 3.87 -6.79 -16.44
CA LYS A 325 3.39 -6.99 -17.81
C LYS A 325 1.87 -7.05 -17.91
N SER A 326 1.16 -7.00 -16.79
CA SER A 326 -0.30 -6.93 -16.79
C SER A 326 -0.72 -5.56 -17.31
N GLN A 327 -1.51 -5.53 -18.37
CA GLN A 327 -1.77 -4.31 -19.13
C GLN A 327 -2.55 -3.25 -18.33
N MET A 328 -3.35 -3.72 -17.37
CA MET A 328 -4.10 -2.87 -16.45
C MET A 328 -3.32 -2.50 -15.18
N SER A 329 -2.09 -2.99 -14.97
CA SER A 329 -1.33 -2.65 -13.75
C SER A 329 -0.84 -1.18 -13.79
N PRO A 330 -0.97 -0.40 -12.71
CA PRO A 330 -0.36 0.92 -12.63
C PRO A 330 1.17 0.90 -12.80
N ALA A 331 1.80 -0.24 -12.48
CA ALA A 331 3.22 -0.51 -12.69
C ALA A 331 3.53 -1.20 -14.03
N TYR A 332 2.62 -1.13 -15.01
CA TYR A 332 2.85 -1.67 -16.34
C TYR A 332 4.04 -0.99 -17.05
N SER A 333 4.97 -1.79 -17.55
CA SER A 333 5.99 -1.36 -18.52
C SER A 333 6.34 -2.48 -19.50
N SER A 334 6.61 -2.09 -20.75
CA SER A 334 7.20 -3.00 -21.75
C SER A 334 8.67 -3.30 -21.47
N ALA A 335 9.39 -2.40 -20.77
CA ALA A 335 10.79 -2.61 -20.36
C ALA A 335 10.85 -3.41 -19.05
N ASP A 336 11.73 -4.40 -18.97
CA ASP A 336 11.81 -5.32 -17.83
C ASP A 336 12.52 -4.72 -16.60
N ASP A 337 13.40 -3.74 -16.82
CA ASP A 337 14.26 -3.14 -15.79
C ASP A 337 13.68 -1.85 -15.18
N ASP A 338 12.51 -1.43 -15.67
CA ASP A 338 11.77 -0.31 -15.11
C ASP A 338 11.32 -0.63 -13.67
N ILE A 339 11.47 0.37 -12.81
CA ILE A 339 10.97 0.37 -11.44
C ILE A 339 9.91 1.45 -11.26
N PHE A 340 9.02 1.21 -10.31
CA PHE A 340 7.91 2.11 -10.01
C PHE A 340 7.97 2.54 -8.56
N SER A 341 7.70 3.81 -8.30
CA SER A 341 7.51 4.36 -6.95
C SER A 341 6.02 4.44 -6.64
N TRP A 342 5.67 4.01 -5.43
CA TRP A 342 4.34 4.03 -4.86
C TRP A 342 4.35 5.00 -3.70
N VAL A 343 3.55 6.06 -3.78
CA VAL A 343 3.46 7.11 -2.76
C VAL A 343 2.04 7.14 -2.19
N GLY A 344 1.92 6.89 -0.88
CA GLY A 344 0.66 6.87 -0.15
C GLY A 344 0.52 8.08 0.77
N ILE A 345 -0.52 8.89 0.55
CA ILE A 345 -0.96 9.91 1.51
C ILE A 345 -2.07 9.33 2.37
N ILE A 346 -2.04 9.61 3.68
CA ILE A 346 -2.91 8.97 4.67
C ILE A 346 -3.53 10.02 5.59
N MET A 347 -4.84 9.89 5.86
CA MET A 347 -5.55 10.66 6.88
C MET A 347 -6.22 9.67 7.84
N TYR A 348 -5.83 9.71 9.12
CA TYR A 348 -6.42 8.85 10.14
C TYR A 348 -7.88 9.22 10.39
N LEU A 349 -8.71 8.21 10.69
CA LEU A 349 -10.08 8.39 11.16
C LEU A 349 -10.18 7.91 12.61
N PRO A 350 -9.54 8.62 13.57
CA PRO A 350 -9.29 8.10 14.91
C PRO A 350 -10.52 8.15 15.83
N THR A 351 -11.60 8.76 15.36
CA THR A 351 -12.85 8.99 16.10
C THR A 351 -14.02 8.20 15.50
N MET A 352 -14.99 7.87 16.34
CA MET A 352 -16.29 7.32 15.89
C MET A 352 -17.36 8.40 15.71
N ASP A 353 -17.08 9.66 16.08
CA ASP A 353 -18.01 10.77 15.88
C ASP A 353 -18.25 11.03 14.38
N ALA A 354 -19.51 10.92 13.96
CA ALA A 354 -19.89 11.00 12.55
C ALA A 354 -19.56 12.36 11.92
N ARG A 355 -19.68 13.45 12.69
CA ARG A 355 -19.43 14.81 12.18
C ARG A 355 -17.93 15.02 11.96
N GLN A 356 -17.10 14.67 12.92
CA GLN A 356 -15.65 14.77 12.82
C GLN A 356 -15.10 13.86 11.72
N ARG A 357 -15.59 12.61 11.61
CA ARG A 357 -15.24 11.71 10.49
C ARG A 357 -15.59 12.29 9.13
N LYS A 358 -16.75 12.95 9.00
CA LYS A 358 -17.15 13.62 7.77
C LYS A 358 -16.18 14.75 7.42
N GLN A 359 -15.82 15.60 8.37
CA GLN A 359 -14.86 16.69 8.16
C GLN A 359 -13.47 16.17 7.75
N ILE A 360 -12.97 15.11 8.41
CA ILE A 360 -11.70 14.48 8.02
C ILE A 360 -11.78 13.90 6.61
N THR A 361 -12.92 13.31 6.25
CA THR A 361 -13.13 12.77 4.91
C THR A 361 -13.12 13.88 3.86
N GLU A 362 -13.78 15.01 4.11
CA GLU A 362 -13.76 16.18 3.23
C GLU A 362 -12.34 16.73 3.06
N GLU A 363 -11.58 16.85 4.16
CA GLU A 363 -10.19 17.29 4.13
C GLU A 363 -9.28 16.31 3.36
N PHE A 364 -9.47 15.00 3.55
CA PHE A 364 -8.73 13.99 2.79
C PHE A 364 -8.95 14.12 1.28
N PHE A 365 -10.20 14.27 0.84
CA PHE A 365 -10.50 14.41 -0.58
C PHE A 365 -9.97 15.73 -1.15
N HIS A 366 -9.98 16.81 -0.36
CA HIS A 366 -9.33 18.06 -0.73
C HIS A 366 -7.82 17.88 -0.92
N TYR A 367 -7.14 17.28 0.07
CA TYR A 367 -5.72 16.95 0.00
C TYR A 367 -5.39 16.09 -1.22
N ARG A 368 -6.13 14.99 -1.43
CA ARG A 368 -5.99 14.11 -2.60
C ARG A 368 -6.14 14.90 -3.91
N HIS A 369 -7.22 15.67 -4.08
CA HIS A 369 -7.47 16.44 -5.30
C HIS A 369 -6.34 17.44 -5.59
N MET A 370 -5.81 18.12 -4.57
CA MET A 370 -4.67 19.01 -4.73
C MET A 370 -3.42 18.27 -5.24
N THR A 371 -3.09 17.11 -4.67
CA THR A 371 -1.94 16.31 -5.16
C THR A 371 -2.15 15.87 -6.61
N GLN A 372 -3.38 15.48 -6.96
CA GLN A 372 -3.74 15.05 -8.31
C GLN A 372 -3.56 16.19 -9.32
N ALA A 373 -4.13 17.36 -9.03
CA ALA A 373 -4.12 18.50 -9.93
C ALA A 373 -2.71 19.09 -10.12
N GLN A 374 -1.86 19.06 -9.10
CA GLN A 374 -0.55 19.73 -9.14
C GLN A 374 0.61 18.81 -9.51
N LEU A 375 0.56 17.53 -9.12
CA LEU A 375 1.70 16.62 -9.26
C LEU A 375 1.50 15.58 -10.37
N TRP A 376 0.33 14.93 -10.46
CA TRP A 376 0.27 13.62 -11.13
C TRP A 376 0.61 13.64 -12.61
N ASP A 377 0.22 14.66 -13.37
CA ASP A 377 0.54 14.74 -14.79
C ASP A 377 2.05 14.88 -15.06
N ARG A 378 2.75 15.66 -14.22
CA ARG A 378 4.19 15.90 -14.37
C ARG A 378 5.01 14.62 -14.17
N TYR A 379 4.54 13.75 -13.29
CA TYR A 379 5.19 12.48 -12.97
C TYR A 379 4.59 11.28 -13.71
N SER A 380 3.53 11.48 -14.50
CA SER A 380 2.76 10.39 -15.10
C SER A 380 2.26 9.39 -14.04
N ALA A 381 1.74 9.92 -12.93
CA ALA A 381 1.26 9.14 -11.79
C ALA A 381 -0.19 8.67 -11.97
N PHE A 382 -0.46 7.45 -11.56
CA PHE A 382 -1.78 6.81 -11.63
C PHE A 382 -2.11 6.17 -10.29
N GLU A 383 -3.39 6.16 -9.94
CA GLU A 383 -3.82 5.60 -8.67
C GLU A 383 -3.62 4.09 -8.63
N HIS A 384 -3.34 3.59 -7.43
CA HIS A 384 -3.52 2.19 -7.12
C HIS A 384 -5.01 1.83 -7.19
N TRP A 385 -5.35 0.73 -7.85
CA TRP A 385 -6.76 0.38 -8.05
C TRP A 385 -7.55 0.10 -6.77
N ALA A 386 -6.90 -0.34 -5.70
CA ALA A 386 -7.56 -0.52 -4.39
C ALA A 386 -7.87 0.82 -3.70
N LYS A 387 -7.36 1.94 -4.24
CA LYS A 387 -7.51 3.30 -3.70
C LYS A 387 -8.19 4.25 -4.68
N ILE A 388 -8.60 3.76 -5.86
CA ILE A 388 -9.27 4.59 -6.85
C ILE A 388 -10.64 5.01 -6.33
N GLU A 389 -10.95 6.28 -6.51
CA GLU A 389 -12.22 6.86 -6.08
C GLU A 389 -12.94 7.43 -7.29
N VAL A 390 -14.26 7.24 -7.32
CA VAL A 390 -15.09 7.69 -8.44
C VAL A 390 -15.70 9.06 -8.11
N PRO A 391 -15.35 10.11 -8.87
CA PRO A 391 -15.90 11.43 -8.64
C PRO A 391 -17.42 11.45 -8.73
N LYS A 392 -18.04 12.32 -7.91
CA LYS A 392 -19.48 12.61 -8.01
C LYS A 392 -19.76 13.64 -9.08
N ASP A 393 -18.84 14.57 -9.29
CA ASP A 393 -18.94 15.56 -10.34
C ASP A 393 -18.76 14.93 -11.72
N LYS A 394 -19.53 15.40 -12.70
CA LYS A 394 -19.57 14.81 -14.04
C LYS A 394 -18.33 15.17 -14.87
N GLU A 395 -17.80 16.38 -14.70
CA GLU A 395 -16.61 16.84 -15.42
C GLU A 395 -15.38 16.14 -14.86
N GLU A 396 -15.28 16.01 -13.53
CA GLU A 396 -14.22 15.22 -12.88
C GLU A 396 -14.26 13.75 -13.28
N LEU A 397 -15.46 13.15 -13.39
CA LEU A 397 -15.62 11.78 -13.85
C LEU A 397 -15.14 11.62 -15.31
N ALA A 398 -15.52 12.54 -16.20
CA ALA A 398 -15.07 12.52 -17.59
C ALA A 398 -13.53 12.69 -17.69
N ALA A 399 -12.95 13.56 -16.87
CA ALA A 399 -11.50 13.73 -16.77
C ALA A 399 -10.80 12.46 -16.27
N LEU A 400 -11.36 11.76 -15.28
CA LEU A 400 -10.87 10.47 -14.81
C LEU A 400 -10.92 9.42 -15.93
N GLN A 401 -12.06 9.26 -16.61
CA GLN A 401 -12.22 8.31 -17.72
C GLN A 401 -11.20 8.57 -18.84
N ALA A 402 -11.03 9.83 -19.23
CA ALA A 402 -10.04 10.23 -20.24
C ALA A 402 -8.60 9.91 -19.78
N ARG A 403 -8.28 10.15 -18.51
CA ARG A 403 -6.99 9.82 -17.91
C ARG A 403 -6.73 8.30 -17.93
N LEU A 404 -7.72 7.49 -17.56
CA LEU A 404 -7.59 6.03 -17.57
C LEU A 404 -7.38 5.50 -19.00
N LYS A 405 -8.18 5.98 -19.96
CA LYS A 405 -8.05 5.60 -21.37
C LYS A 405 -6.70 6.00 -21.99
N LYS A 406 -6.07 7.06 -21.49
CA LYS A 406 -4.72 7.47 -21.92
C LYS A 406 -3.64 6.47 -21.49
N LYS A 407 -3.81 5.78 -20.36
CA LYS A 407 -2.78 4.92 -19.75
C LYS A 407 -3.03 3.43 -19.97
N PHE A 408 -4.27 3.00 -19.83
CA PHE A 408 -4.67 1.60 -19.85
C PHE A 408 -5.41 1.28 -21.15
N PRO A 409 -5.38 0.03 -21.64
CA PRO A 409 -6.09 -0.36 -22.85
C PRO A 409 -7.59 -0.54 -22.58
N VAL A 410 -8.26 0.54 -22.19
CA VAL A 410 -9.68 0.53 -21.76
C VAL A 410 -10.60 -0.03 -22.84
N ASP A 411 -10.33 0.26 -24.12
CA ASP A 411 -11.17 -0.24 -25.21
C ASP A 411 -11.06 -1.77 -25.35
N ALA A 412 -9.85 -2.33 -25.24
CA ALA A 412 -9.64 -3.78 -25.24
C ALA A 412 -10.21 -4.45 -23.97
N TYR A 413 -10.09 -3.78 -22.82
CA TYR A 413 -10.71 -4.22 -21.57
C TYR A 413 -12.24 -4.30 -21.71
N ASN A 414 -12.87 -3.25 -22.25
CA ASN A 414 -14.32 -3.22 -22.47
C ASN A 414 -14.78 -4.26 -23.49
N GLN A 415 -14.02 -4.47 -24.56
CA GLN A 415 -14.32 -5.52 -25.53
C GLN A 415 -14.28 -6.90 -24.87
N ALA A 416 -13.22 -7.21 -24.12
CA ALA A 416 -13.10 -8.49 -23.41
C ALA A 416 -14.21 -8.64 -22.35
N ARG A 417 -14.56 -7.57 -21.64
CA ARG A 417 -15.66 -7.54 -20.67
C ARG A 417 -16.99 -7.89 -21.31
N ASN A 418 -17.32 -7.29 -22.46
CA ASN A 418 -18.56 -7.57 -23.19
C ASN A 418 -18.58 -9.00 -23.76
N GLU A 419 -17.43 -9.55 -24.17
CA GLU A 419 -17.34 -10.93 -24.66
C GLU A 419 -17.52 -11.97 -23.53
N LEU A 420 -16.91 -11.72 -22.37
CA LEU A 420 -16.91 -12.67 -21.25
C LEU A 420 -18.18 -12.55 -20.40
N ASP A 421 -18.77 -11.37 -20.32
CA ASP A 421 -19.96 -11.04 -19.56
C ASP A 421 -20.89 -10.08 -20.35
N PRO A 422 -21.58 -10.56 -21.40
CA PRO A 422 -22.42 -9.72 -22.26
C PRO A 422 -23.63 -9.11 -21.54
N ASN A 423 -24.01 -9.65 -20.38
CA ASN A 423 -25.11 -9.12 -19.58
C ASN A 423 -24.63 -8.27 -18.39
N HIS A 424 -23.33 -8.02 -18.29
CA HIS A 424 -22.71 -7.24 -17.21
C HIS A 424 -23.13 -7.73 -15.80
N ILE A 425 -23.29 -9.04 -15.59
CA ILE A 425 -23.68 -9.60 -14.29
C ILE A 425 -22.56 -9.49 -13.24
N LEU A 426 -21.29 -9.48 -13.67
CA LEU A 426 -20.09 -9.26 -12.86
C LEU A 426 -19.70 -7.78 -12.85
N SER A 427 -20.67 -6.91 -12.58
CA SER A 427 -20.48 -5.46 -12.58
C SER A 427 -20.82 -4.80 -11.24
N ASN A 428 -20.30 -3.60 -11.05
CA ASN A 428 -20.73 -2.66 -10.02
C ASN A 428 -20.64 -1.21 -10.54
N ASN A 429 -21.20 -0.28 -9.78
CA ASN A 429 -21.22 1.14 -10.13
C ASN A 429 -19.82 1.76 -10.32
N MET A 430 -18.78 1.22 -9.67
CA MET A 430 -17.42 1.69 -9.87
C MET A 430 -16.91 1.27 -11.25
N LEU A 431 -17.03 -0.02 -11.61
CA LEU A 431 -16.61 -0.52 -12.92
C LEU A 431 -17.32 0.18 -14.07
N GLU A 432 -18.64 0.38 -14.00
CA GLU A 432 -19.37 1.07 -15.08
C GLU A 432 -18.97 2.54 -15.23
N LYS A 433 -18.59 3.20 -14.14
CA LYS A 433 -18.14 4.58 -14.20
C LYS A 433 -16.68 4.69 -14.66
N LEU A 434 -15.81 3.78 -14.27
CA LEU A 434 -14.41 3.77 -14.69
C LEU A 434 -14.27 3.34 -16.16
N PHE A 435 -15.06 2.36 -16.58
CA PHE A 435 -14.99 1.72 -17.89
C PHE A 435 -16.40 1.60 -18.50
N PRO A 436 -16.99 2.73 -18.94
CA PRO A 436 -18.33 2.73 -19.52
C PRO A 436 -18.35 1.90 -20.81
N SER A 437 -19.39 1.07 -20.98
CA SER A 437 -19.65 0.40 -22.26
C SER A 437 -20.07 1.43 -23.30
N SER A 438 -19.53 1.33 -24.51
CA SER A 438 -19.89 2.22 -25.64
C SER A 438 -21.35 2.09 -26.08
N GLU A 439 -22.05 1.03 -25.65
CA GLU A 439 -23.48 0.81 -25.96
C GLU A 439 -24.43 1.48 -24.95
N ALA A 440 -23.91 2.11 -23.90
CA ALA A 440 -24.70 2.76 -22.84
C ALA A 440 -24.79 4.29 -22.94
N GLN A 441 -24.37 4.88 -24.06
CA GLN A 441 -24.49 6.32 -24.35
C GLN A 441 -25.58 6.64 -25.36
#